data_AF-A0A924CDJ6-F1
#
_entry.id   AF-A0A924CDJ6-F1
#
_cell.length_a   1.000
_cell.length_b   1.000
_cell.length_c   1.000
_cell.angle_alpha   90.00
_cell.angle_beta   90.00
_cell.angle_gamma   90.00
#
_symmetry.space_group_name_H-M   'P 1'
#
loop_
_entity.id
_entity.type
_entity.pdbx_description
1 polymer ?
#
loop_
_entity_poly.entity_id
_entity_poly.type
_entity_poly.pdbx_seq_one_letter_code
_entity_poly.pdbx_strand_id
1 'polypeptide(L)'
;RYSDYVDYLKQVGEYDLEVEAMNLETETISNRIIKMGKGSDSSFGDDSVMETVRANVLKKPFTKTELENLIQESLKGKDAQVLQRELSDAYLSDVAGRLQTEAAETNVKYELLIKNISQEKRLQKILEKQGQAAWLAAVAERESELNTAMQLQLQNTEKIFNNRKQYVERILHFFFVGRNLKYPVESYNNGNELIPAVFLGFVIDNKKKNPYTPSAMKLRFAIASSSKYLAIPASYSEDIMAIIGASNDTQQPSLHVLYNEWENYTKENNVDRRIRHIITGNLLQAFSDFKGKLVSYTTNNGETKKGILMPENWNPSEQIQDRVVVPIIKAAMLIKSLVQNAGITTNNGISFFKTGDYFKIIVAASRAKGGDIYLDKEILQLVEKNNFEKLSDKMVALLPEKNISKLIELLQVNHSCSLTISTSQFNQIKDAKQHFTNRKPILLPDTKDEKNNNVLYLELEAEALNLELELLAA
;
A
#
# COMPACT_ATOMS: atom_id res chain seq x y z
N ARG A 1 10.12 13.80 0.17
CA ARG A 1 10.04 12.40 -0.31
C ARG A 1 8.81 11.68 0.24
N TYR A 2 8.64 11.53 1.57
CA TYR A 2 7.41 10.93 2.12
C TYR A 2 6.17 11.80 1.84
N SER A 3 6.24 13.11 2.08
CA SER A 3 5.15 14.04 1.75
C SER A 3 4.78 14.01 0.27
N ASP A 4 5.77 14.04 -0.63
CA ASP A 4 5.53 14.01 -2.08
C ASP A 4 4.91 12.69 -2.55
N TYR A 5 5.27 11.57 -1.89
CA TYR A 5 4.66 10.27 -2.14
C TYR A 5 3.21 10.23 -1.64
N VAL A 6 2.96 10.74 -0.43
CA VAL A 6 1.60 10.90 0.10
C VAL A 6 0.75 11.76 -0.81
N ASP A 7 1.25 12.90 -1.28
CA ASP A 7 0.54 13.79 -2.21
C ASP A 7 0.24 13.10 -3.54
N TYR A 8 1.19 12.33 -4.07
CA TYR A 8 0.98 11.51 -5.26
C TYR A 8 -0.12 10.46 -5.04
N LEU A 9 -0.03 9.68 -3.96
CA LEU A 9 -1.05 8.69 -3.60
C LEU A 9 -2.43 9.33 -3.39
N LYS A 10 -2.49 10.54 -2.81
CA LYS A 10 -3.74 11.30 -2.67
C LYS A 10 -4.30 11.71 -4.05
N GLN A 11 -3.45 12.07 -5.00
CA GLN A 11 -3.85 12.42 -6.37
C GLN A 11 -4.34 11.21 -7.17
N VAL A 12 -3.66 10.07 -7.09
CA VAL A 12 -4.07 8.83 -7.77
C VAL A 12 -5.20 8.08 -7.04
N GLY A 13 -5.56 8.51 -5.81
CA GLY A 13 -6.66 7.95 -5.04
C GLY A 13 -6.31 6.69 -4.27
N GLU A 14 -5.03 6.39 -4.10
CA GLU A 14 -4.49 5.21 -3.40
C GLU A 14 -4.14 5.49 -1.93
N TYR A 15 -4.26 6.74 -1.48
CA TYR A 15 -3.97 7.09 -0.09
C TYR A 15 -5.05 6.57 0.87
N ASP A 16 -4.61 5.87 1.92
CA ASP A 16 -5.46 4.97 2.72
C ASP A 16 -5.55 5.36 4.21
N LEU A 17 -4.89 6.44 4.65
CA LEU A 17 -4.81 6.86 6.05
C LEU A 17 -5.88 7.87 6.49
N GLU A 18 -6.58 8.53 5.56
CA GLU A 18 -7.59 9.56 5.86
C GLU A 18 -8.98 9.13 5.38
N VAL A 19 -10.00 9.31 6.23
CA VAL A 19 -11.40 9.10 5.83
C VAL A 19 -11.94 10.37 5.19
N GLU A 20 -12.22 10.32 3.89
CA GLU A 20 -12.82 11.46 3.18
C GLU A 20 -14.34 11.31 3.05
N ALA A 21 -15.05 12.42 3.27
CA ALA A 21 -16.47 12.51 2.99
C ALA A 21 -16.71 12.85 1.51
N MET A 22 -17.52 12.04 0.82
CA MET A 22 -17.76 12.15 -0.62
C MET A 22 -19.26 12.10 -0.94
N ASN A 23 -19.78 13.11 -1.63
CA ASN A 23 -21.19 13.11 -2.06
C ASN A 23 -21.37 12.30 -3.37
N LEU A 24 -21.18 10.98 -3.30
CA LEU A 24 -21.20 10.11 -4.49
C LEU A 24 -22.61 9.79 -4.99
N GLU A 25 -23.66 9.97 -4.17
CA GLU A 25 -25.06 9.63 -4.48
C GLU A 25 -25.16 8.25 -5.16
N THR A 26 -24.57 7.25 -4.52
CA THR A 26 -24.39 5.93 -5.12
C THR A 26 -25.72 5.21 -5.29
N GLU A 27 -25.86 4.54 -6.43
CA GLU A 27 -26.93 3.58 -6.73
C GLU A 27 -26.32 2.19 -6.89
N THR A 28 -26.70 1.25 -6.04
CA THR A 28 -26.16 -0.11 -6.05
C THR A 28 -26.71 -0.90 -7.24
N ILE A 29 -25.83 -1.35 -8.14
CA ILE A 29 -26.16 -2.19 -9.29
C ILE A 29 -26.12 -3.66 -8.90
N SER A 30 -25.04 -4.06 -8.21
CA SER A 30 -24.86 -5.44 -7.75
C SER A 30 -24.04 -5.49 -6.47
N ASN A 31 -24.20 -6.57 -5.70
CA ASN A 31 -23.40 -6.84 -4.52
C ASN A 31 -22.85 -8.27 -4.57
N ARG A 32 -21.64 -8.45 -4.05
CA ARG A 32 -20.96 -9.74 -3.99
C ARG A 32 -20.24 -9.89 -2.68
N ILE A 33 -20.51 -10.97 -1.95
CA ILE A 33 -19.76 -11.30 -0.73
C ILE A 33 -18.36 -11.78 -1.15
N ILE A 34 -17.33 -11.09 -0.67
CA ILE A 34 -15.92 -11.43 -0.91
C ILE A 34 -15.35 -12.24 0.26
N LYS A 35 -15.79 -11.91 1.48
CA LYS A 35 -15.38 -12.56 2.72
C LYS A 35 -16.60 -12.72 3.60
N MET A 36 -16.92 -13.96 3.96
CA MET A 36 -18.02 -14.21 4.87
C MET A 36 -17.55 -13.98 6.31
N GLY A 37 -18.34 -13.23 7.07
CA GLY A 37 -18.12 -12.98 8.48
C GLY A 37 -18.45 -14.20 9.33
N LYS A 38 -17.96 -14.21 10.57
CA LYS A 38 -18.21 -15.28 11.53
C LYS A 38 -19.66 -15.30 12.06
N GLY A 39 -20.44 -14.22 11.84
CA GLY A 39 -21.84 -14.13 12.25
C GLY A 39 -22.02 -13.83 13.75
N SER A 40 -21.46 -12.72 14.22
CA SER A 40 -21.59 -12.24 15.61
C SER A 40 -22.39 -10.94 15.69
N ASP A 41 -22.94 -10.58 16.86
CA ASP A 41 -23.69 -9.31 17.10
C ASP A 41 -22.84 -8.01 17.01
N SER A 42 -21.69 -8.08 16.37
CA SER A 42 -20.74 -6.98 16.21
C SER A 42 -20.49 -6.75 14.72
N SER A 43 -20.30 -5.49 14.32
CA SER A 43 -19.97 -5.12 12.94
C SER A 43 -18.68 -5.76 12.41
N PHE A 44 -17.84 -6.32 13.30
CA PHE A 44 -16.65 -7.11 12.95
C PHE A 44 -16.96 -8.58 12.62
N GLY A 45 -18.18 -9.03 12.88
CA GLY A 45 -18.67 -10.37 12.53
C GLY A 45 -19.46 -10.41 11.22
N ASP A 46 -19.72 -9.24 10.61
CA ASP A 46 -20.45 -9.09 9.37
C ASP A 46 -19.61 -9.53 8.17
N ASP A 47 -20.30 -9.77 7.05
CA ASP A 47 -19.69 -10.10 5.78
C ASP A 47 -18.97 -8.86 5.20
N SER A 48 -17.84 -9.08 4.55
CA SER A 48 -17.24 -8.09 3.66
C SER A 48 -17.89 -8.23 2.29
N VAL A 49 -18.49 -7.14 1.80
CA VAL A 49 -19.27 -7.13 0.56
C VAL A 49 -18.66 -6.14 -0.41
N MET A 50 -18.37 -6.58 -1.63
CA MET A 50 -18.08 -5.69 -2.75
C MET A 50 -19.39 -5.25 -3.39
N GLU A 51 -19.68 -3.97 -3.30
CA GLU A 51 -20.79 -3.33 -4.02
C GLU A 51 -20.26 -2.75 -5.33
N THR A 52 -20.92 -3.07 -6.44
CA THR A 52 -20.77 -2.35 -7.70
C THR A 52 -21.83 -1.27 -7.75
N VAL A 53 -21.41 -0.01 -7.73
CA VAL A 53 -22.29 1.15 -7.63
C VAL A 53 -22.13 2.05 -8.84
N ARG A 54 -23.21 2.69 -9.26
CA ARG A 54 -23.15 3.87 -10.12
C ARG A 54 -23.00 5.10 -9.21
N ALA A 55 -21.89 5.81 -9.33
CA ALA A 55 -21.52 6.93 -8.47
C ALA A 55 -21.28 8.20 -9.30
N ASN A 56 -21.60 9.36 -8.73
CA ASN A 56 -21.33 10.66 -9.32
C ASN A 56 -19.81 10.91 -9.44
N VAL A 57 -19.40 11.46 -10.58
CA VAL A 57 -18.02 11.85 -10.81
C VAL A 57 -17.78 13.22 -10.18
N LEU A 58 -17.12 13.23 -9.02
CA LEU A 58 -16.89 14.45 -8.23
C LEU A 58 -15.91 15.44 -8.86
N LYS A 59 -15.01 14.96 -9.71
CA LYS A 59 -13.98 15.76 -10.36
C LYS A 59 -14.16 15.66 -11.86
N LYS A 60 -14.47 16.77 -12.51
CA LYS A 60 -14.55 16.85 -13.97
C LYS A 60 -13.20 17.28 -14.55
N PRO A 61 -12.83 16.80 -15.76
CA PRO A 61 -11.62 17.28 -16.43
C PRO A 61 -11.66 18.79 -16.64
N PHE A 62 -10.50 19.40 -16.88
CA PHE A 62 -10.44 20.83 -17.17
C PHE A 62 -11.27 21.19 -18.40
N THR A 63 -12.01 22.29 -18.31
CA THR A 63 -12.63 22.91 -19.49
C THR A 63 -11.55 23.45 -20.43
N LYS A 64 -11.91 23.70 -21.69
CA LYS A 64 -11.02 24.33 -22.68
C LYS A 64 -10.37 25.61 -22.15
N THR A 65 -11.18 26.50 -21.57
CA THR A 65 -10.72 27.79 -21.02
C THR A 65 -9.80 27.62 -19.82
N GLU A 66 -10.08 26.65 -18.93
CA GLU A 66 -9.19 26.36 -17.80
C GLU A 66 -7.85 25.80 -18.28
N LEU A 67 -7.86 24.88 -19.25
CA LEU A 67 -6.64 24.30 -19.82
C LEU A 67 -5.80 25.37 -20.52
N GLU A 68 -6.43 26.26 -21.28
CA GLU A 68 -5.76 27.39 -21.93
C GLU A 68 -5.09 28.31 -20.91
N ASN A 69 -5.80 28.70 -19.85
CA ASN A 69 -5.25 29.53 -18.78
C ASN A 69 -4.04 28.87 -18.09
N LEU A 70 -4.11 27.56 -17.81
CA LEU A 70 -3.00 26.83 -17.20
C LEU A 70 -1.76 26.78 -18.10
N ILE A 71 -1.95 26.59 -19.40
CA ILE A 71 -0.84 26.59 -20.37
C ILE A 71 -0.25 28.00 -20.48
N GLN A 72 -1.08 29.04 -20.56
CA GLN A 72 -0.62 30.43 -20.62
C GLN A 72 0.14 30.84 -19.35
N GLU A 73 -0.37 30.46 -18.17
CA GLU A 73 0.29 30.71 -16.87
C GLU A 73 1.68 30.04 -16.83
N SER A 74 1.78 28.80 -17.31
CA SER A 74 3.06 28.10 -17.37
C SER A 74 4.03 28.66 -18.40
N LEU A 75 3.54 29.15 -19.55
CA LEU A 75 4.35 29.77 -20.58
C LEU A 75 4.86 31.17 -20.18
N LYS A 76 4.16 31.88 -19.28
CA LYS A 76 4.51 33.25 -18.84
C LYS A 76 4.78 34.20 -20.02
N GLY A 77 4.04 34.04 -21.11
CA GLY A 77 4.20 34.83 -22.34
C GLY A 77 5.40 34.45 -23.22
N LYS A 78 6.15 33.39 -22.90
CA LYS A 78 7.23 32.84 -23.74
C LYS A 78 6.72 31.71 -24.62
N ASP A 79 7.46 31.42 -25.69
CA ASP A 79 7.23 30.23 -26.51
C ASP A 79 7.68 28.95 -25.78
N ALA A 80 6.96 27.84 -25.99
CA ALA A 80 7.20 26.57 -25.31
C ALA A 80 8.61 26.02 -25.57
N GLN A 81 9.12 26.16 -26.80
CA GLN A 81 10.44 25.67 -27.19
C GLN A 81 11.55 26.55 -26.59
N VAL A 82 11.32 27.86 -26.50
CA VAL A 82 12.27 28.78 -25.85
C VAL A 82 12.39 28.45 -24.36
N LEU A 83 11.25 28.28 -23.67
CA LEU A 83 11.25 27.89 -22.26
C LEU A 83 11.93 26.53 -22.02
N GLN A 84 11.71 25.57 -22.93
CA GLN A 84 12.36 24.26 -22.87
C GLN A 84 13.88 24.35 -23.01
N ARG A 85 14.38 25.20 -23.93
CA ARG A 85 15.82 25.46 -24.09
C ARG A 85 16.41 26.14 -22.86
N GLU A 86 15.77 27.20 -22.37
CA GLU A 86 16.22 27.89 -21.15
C GLU A 86 16.33 26.93 -19.95
N LEU A 87 15.35 26.04 -19.77
CA LEU A 87 15.37 25.02 -18.72
C LEU A 87 16.50 24.00 -18.92
N SER A 88 16.73 23.59 -20.16
CA SER A 88 17.81 22.65 -20.52
C SER A 88 19.19 23.26 -20.29
N ASP A 89 19.39 24.53 -20.68
CA ASP A 89 20.64 25.25 -20.50
C ASP A 89 20.94 25.50 -19.01
N ALA A 90 19.91 25.88 -18.24
CA ALA A 90 20.03 26.04 -16.80
C ALA A 90 20.40 24.72 -16.10
N TYR A 91 19.80 23.61 -16.54
CA TYR A 91 20.13 22.28 -16.06
C TYR A 91 21.58 21.89 -16.38
N LEU A 92 22.02 22.09 -17.63
CA LEU A 92 23.38 21.79 -18.06
C LEU A 92 24.42 22.57 -17.24
N SER A 93 24.14 23.85 -16.97
CA SER A 93 24.99 24.70 -16.14
C SER A 93 25.08 24.20 -14.69
N ASP A 94 23.95 23.85 -14.06
CA ASP A 94 23.92 23.33 -12.68
C ASP A 94 24.67 21.99 -12.56
N VAL A 95 24.49 21.08 -13.53
CA VAL A 95 25.19 19.79 -13.56
C VAL A 95 26.70 19.97 -13.73
N ALA A 96 27.13 20.84 -14.66
CA ALA A 96 28.55 21.12 -14.88
C ALA A 96 29.21 21.72 -13.63
N GLY A 97 28.56 22.70 -12.98
CA GLY A 97 29.07 23.31 -11.75
C GLY A 97 29.18 22.32 -10.58
N ARG A 98 28.21 21.41 -10.44
CA ARG A 98 28.29 20.35 -9.41
C ARG A 98 29.39 19.35 -9.66
N LEU A 99 29.52 18.88 -10.91
CA LEU A 99 30.58 17.93 -11.26
C LEU A 99 31.96 18.54 -10.97
N GLN A 100 32.16 19.82 -11.29
CA GLN A 100 33.40 20.54 -10.96
C GLN A 100 33.62 20.64 -9.45
N THR A 101 32.59 20.95 -8.67
CA THR A 101 32.70 21.06 -7.21
C THR A 101 33.06 19.71 -6.58
N GLU A 102 32.38 18.63 -6.97
CA GLU A 102 32.62 17.28 -6.42
C GLU A 102 33.96 16.68 -6.87
N ALA A 103 34.40 17.00 -8.09
CA ALA A 103 35.74 16.68 -8.55
C ALA A 103 36.81 17.44 -7.74
N ALA A 104 36.60 18.73 -7.46
CA ALA A 104 37.51 19.52 -6.64
C ALA A 104 37.58 19.01 -5.20
N GLU A 105 36.45 18.66 -4.58
CA GLU A 105 36.41 18.06 -3.23
C GLU A 105 37.13 16.71 -3.19
N THR A 106 36.97 15.89 -4.23
CA THR A 106 37.67 14.61 -4.35
C THR A 106 39.18 14.83 -4.47
N ASN A 107 39.62 15.77 -5.32
CA ASN A 107 41.04 16.11 -5.45
C ASN A 107 41.64 16.59 -4.12
N VAL A 108 40.98 17.53 -3.43
CA VAL A 108 41.43 18.02 -2.11
C VAL A 108 41.52 16.90 -1.09
N LYS A 109 40.55 15.99 -1.06
CA LYS A 109 40.56 14.82 -0.16
C LYS A 109 41.76 13.93 -0.41
N TYR A 110 42.06 13.61 -1.68
CA TYR A 110 43.20 12.77 -2.02
C TYR A 110 44.54 13.50 -1.85
N GLU A 111 44.62 14.81 -2.09
CA GLU A 111 45.80 15.62 -1.76
C GLU A 111 46.13 15.57 -0.26
N LEU A 112 45.13 15.66 0.61
CA LEU A 112 45.32 15.52 2.06
C LEU A 112 45.78 14.11 2.44
N LEU A 113 45.23 13.08 1.80
CA LEU A 113 45.67 11.70 2.02
C LEU A 113 47.12 11.50 1.57
N ILE A 114 47.50 12.07 0.42
CA ILE A 114 48.87 12.01 -0.12
C ILE A 114 49.85 12.72 0.82
N LYS A 115 49.50 13.91 1.32
CA LYS A 115 50.32 14.64 2.31
C LYS A 115 50.51 13.87 3.62
N ASN A 116 49.51 13.07 4.01
CA ASN A 116 49.54 12.28 5.23
C ASN A 116 50.18 10.88 5.07
N ILE A 117 50.63 10.49 3.87
CA ILE A 117 51.30 9.19 3.62
C ILE A 117 52.49 8.99 4.57
N SER A 118 53.29 10.04 4.79
CA SER A 118 54.48 9.99 5.66
C SER A 118 54.16 9.75 7.15
N GLN A 119 52.91 10.00 7.56
CA GLN A 119 52.43 9.83 8.94
C GLN A 119 51.72 8.49 9.17
N GLU A 120 51.56 7.65 8.14
CA GLU A 120 50.91 6.35 8.31
C GLU A 120 51.78 5.40 9.15
N LYS A 121 51.19 4.83 10.22
CA LYS A 121 51.87 3.90 11.16
C LYS A 121 52.51 2.68 10.48
N ARG A 122 52.05 2.30 9.28
CA ARG A 122 52.64 1.21 8.48
C ARG A 122 53.95 1.62 7.83
N LEU A 123 54.03 2.83 7.28
CA LEU A 123 55.22 3.37 6.63
C LEU A 123 56.29 3.74 7.67
N GLN A 124 55.89 4.26 8.83
CA GLN A 124 56.83 4.49 9.95
C GLN A 124 57.51 3.20 10.44
N LYS A 125 56.76 2.08 10.50
CA LYS A 125 57.34 0.77 10.84
C LYS A 125 58.31 0.23 9.78
N ILE A 126 58.12 0.58 8.50
CA ILE A 126 59.03 0.22 7.41
C ILE A 126 60.33 1.04 7.51
N LEU A 127 60.23 2.32 7.87
CA LEU A 127 61.38 3.19 8.15
C LEU A 127 62.25 2.61 9.29
N GLU A 128 61.61 2.18 10.39
CA GLU A 128 62.31 1.62 11.57
C GLU A 128 62.94 0.23 11.33
N LYS A 129 62.34 -0.61 10.47
CA LYS A 129 62.76 -2.02 10.30
C LYS A 129 63.59 -2.32 9.04
N GLN A 130 63.40 -1.57 7.95
CA GLN A 130 63.93 -1.92 6.63
C GLN A 130 64.77 -0.79 5.99
N GLY A 131 64.86 0.38 6.64
CA GLY A 131 65.71 1.50 6.21
C GLY A 131 65.06 2.42 5.17
N GLN A 132 65.76 3.51 4.83
CA GLN A 132 65.25 4.60 3.98
C GLN A 132 64.88 4.18 2.55
N ALA A 133 65.61 3.23 1.95
CA ALA A 133 65.35 2.80 0.57
C ALA A 133 64.01 2.04 0.42
N ALA A 134 63.69 1.16 1.38
CA ALA A 134 62.42 0.44 1.41
C ALA A 134 61.24 1.37 1.74
N TRP A 135 61.48 2.40 2.56
CA TRP A 135 60.48 3.43 2.87
C TRP A 135 60.12 4.27 1.65
N LEU A 136 61.10 4.74 0.88
CA LEU A 136 60.86 5.52 -0.35
C LEU A 136 60.05 4.73 -1.39
N ALA A 137 60.36 3.44 -1.57
CA ALA A 137 59.61 2.56 -2.47
C ALA A 137 58.16 2.36 -2.02
N ALA A 138 57.93 2.14 -0.72
CA ALA A 138 56.59 1.95 -0.16
C ALA A 138 55.75 3.25 -0.18
N VAL A 139 56.37 4.42 -0.03
CA VAL A 139 55.69 5.72 -0.21
C VAL A 139 55.26 5.92 -1.66
N ALA A 140 56.14 5.63 -2.62
CA ALA A 140 55.83 5.75 -4.05
C ALA A 140 54.73 4.77 -4.49
N GLU A 141 54.76 3.53 -3.98
CA GLU A 141 53.69 2.54 -4.23
C GLU A 141 52.35 3.02 -3.66
N ARG A 142 52.35 3.53 -2.43
CA ARG A 142 51.14 4.04 -1.78
C ARG A 142 50.58 5.29 -2.45
N GLU A 143 51.44 6.18 -2.94
CA GLU A 143 51.04 7.35 -3.72
C GLU A 143 50.41 6.94 -5.05
N SER A 144 50.98 5.93 -5.73
CA SER A 144 50.40 5.34 -6.93
C SER A 144 49.03 4.69 -6.68
N GLU A 145 48.89 3.94 -5.56
CA GLU A 145 47.59 3.38 -5.13
C GLU A 145 46.54 4.47 -4.87
N LEU A 146 46.91 5.55 -4.18
CA LEU A 146 45.99 6.65 -3.89
C LEU A 146 45.60 7.43 -5.15
N ASN A 147 46.53 7.65 -6.08
CA ASN A 147 46.26 8.29 -7.36
C ASN A 147 45.37 7.42 -8.26
N THR A 148 45.61 6.12 -8.33
CA THR A 148 44.73 5.19 -9.07
C THR A 148 43.34 5.12 -8.45
N ALA A 149 43.24 5.10 -7.12
CA ALA A 149 41.95 5.17 -6.41
C ALA A 149 41.22 6.50 -6.65
N MET A 150 41.94 7.63 -6.68
CA MET A 150 41.40 8.95 -7.01
C MET A 150 40.82 8.97 -8.43
N GLN A 151 41.60 8.53 -9.42
CA GLN A 151 41.14 8.46 -10.81
C GLN A 151 39.92 7.56 -10.96
N LEU A 152 39.90 6.41 -10.28
CA LEU A 152 38.76 5.50 -10.30
C LEU A 152 37.51 6.12 -9.63
N GLN A 153 37.69 6.87 -8.54
CA GLN A 153 36.60 7.61 -7.90
C GLN A 153 36.05 8.72 -8.81
N LEU A 154 36.92 9.50 -9.47
CA LEU A 154 36.52 10.53 -10.43
C LEU A 154 35.76 9.94 -11.62
N GLN A 155 36.29 8.86 -12.22
CA GLN A 155 35.63 8.16 -13.32
C GLN A 155 34.26 7.60 -12.92
N ASN A 156 34.13 7.03 -11.72
CA ASN A 156 32.85 6.54 -11.22
C ASN A 156 31.86 7.69 -10.98
N THR A 157 32.34 8.81 -10.46
CA THR A 157 31.53 10.02 -10.26
C THR A 157 31.02 10.54 -11.60
N GLU A 158 31.90 10.73 -12.59
CA GLU A 158 31.51 11.14 -13.95
C GLU A 158 30.49 10.19 -14.57
N LYS A 159 30.67 8.87 -14.45
CA LYS A 159 29.71 7.87 -14.95
C LYS A 159 28.33 8.04 -14.31
N ILE A 160 28.26 8.21 -12.99
CA ILE A 160 26.99 8.40 -12.26
C ILE A 160 26.31 9.69 -12.71
N PHE A 161 27.06 10.79 -12.83
CA PHE A 161 26.55 12.07 -13.31
C PHE A 161 26.06 11.97 -14.75
N ASN A 162 26.80 11.32 -15.65
CA ASN A 162 26.41 11.15 -17.04
C ASN A 162 25.12 10.31 -17.18
N ASN A 163 24.98 9.22 -16.44
CA ASN A 163 23.76 8.40 -16.47
C ASN A 163 22.53 9.21 -15.98
N ARG A 164 22.69 9.98 -14.89
CA ARG A 164 21.63 10.87 -14.39
C ARG A 164 21.32 11.99 -15.38
N LYS A 165 22.36 12.55 -16.00
CA LYS A 165 22.26 13.58 -17.03
C LYS A 165 21.42 13.12 -18.20
N GLN A 166 21.75 11.97 -18.79
CA GLN A 166 21.00 11.40 -19.91
C GLN A 166 19.52 11.19 -19.59
N TYR A 167 19.20 10.70 -18.39
CA TYR A 167 17.81 10.48 -17.99
C TYR A 167 17.01 11.79 -17.92
N VAL A 168 17.55 12.82 -17.26
CA VAL A 168 16.88 14.12 -17.12
C VAL A 168 16.83 14.87 -18.45
N GLU A 169 17.89 14.82 -19.26
CA GLU A 169 17.89 15.41 -20.62
C GLU A 169 16.80 14.80 -21.50
N ARG A 170 16.64 13.46 -21.45
CA ARG A 170 15.55 12.79 -22.17
C ARG A 170 14.18 13.32 -21.75
N ILE A 171 13.97 13.52 -20.45
CA ILE A 171 12.72 14.09 -19.92
C ILE A 171 12.55 15.55 -20.38
N LEU A 172 13.56 16.39 -20.20
CA LEU A 172 13.51 17.81 -20.56
C LEU A 172 13.30 18.01 -22.06
N HIS A 173 13.88 17.15 -22.91
CA HIS A 173 13.71 17.18 -24.36
C HIS A 173 12.33 16.67 -24.81
N PHE A 174 11.79 15.66 -24.13
CA PHE A 174 10.48 15.14 -24.46
C PHE A 174 9.36 16.07 -23.99
N PHE A 175 9.37 16.56 -22.75
CA PHE A 175 8.25 17.34 -22.24
C PHE A 175 8.45 18.85 -22.44
N PHE A 176 7.53 19.48 -23.18
CA PHE A 176 7.42 20.94 -23.31
C PHE A 176 5.97 21.37 -23.05
N VAL A 177 5.79 22.59 -22.53
CA VAL A 177 4.47 23.09 -22.12
C VAL A 177 3.51 23.10 -23.31
N GLY A 178 2.32 22.51 -23.15
CA GLY A 178 1.33 22.36 -24.22
C GLY A 178 1.57 21.14 -25.13
N ARG A 179 2.52 20.26 -24.81
CA ARG A 179 2.69 18.99 -25.55
C ARG A 179 1.47 18.09 -25.37
N ASN A 180 0.96 17.59 -26.49
CA ASN A 180 -0.08 16.57 -26.55
C ASN A 180 0.49 15.21 -26.18
N LEU A 181 -0.16 14.53 -25.25
CA LEU A 181 0.29 13.28 -24.66
C LEU A 181 -0.87 12.30 -24.53
N LYS A 182 -0.52 11.04 -24.36
CA LYS A 182 -1.44 9.97 -24.00
C LYS A 182 -1.00 9.40 -22.65
N TYR A 183 -1.88 9.50 -21.67
CA TYR A 183 -1.67 8.93 -20.36
C TYR A 183 -2.18 7.48 -20.35
N PRO A 184 -1.31 6.48 -20.15
CA PRO A 184 -1.73 5.09 -20.08
C PRO A 184 -2.45 4.84 -18.76
N VAL A 185 -3.64 4.29 -18.88
CA VAL A 185 -4.46 3.84 -17.75
C VAL A 185 -4.68 2.35 -17.92
N GLU A 186 -4.47 1.58 -16.86
CA GLU A 186 -4.78 0.14 -16.88
C GLU A 186 -6.27 -0.06 -17.17
N SER A 187 -6.60 -0.76 -18.26
CA SER A 187 -7.99 -1.02 -18.67
C SER A 187 -8.34 -2.50 -18.62
N TYR A 188 -9.65 -2.76 -18.56
CA TYR A 188 -10.35 -4.00 -18.20
C TYR A 188 -9.93 -5.31 -18.90
N ASN A 189 -9.12 -5.27 -19.97
CA ASN A 189 -8.78 -6.42 -20.82
C ASN A 189 -7.25 -6.61 -21.03
N ASN A 190 -6.42 -6.30 -20.03
CA ASN A 190 -4.94 -6.29 -20.15
C ASN A 190 -4.39 -5.32 -21.22
N GLY A 191 -5.19 -4.32 -21.60
CA GLY A 191 -4.78 -3.23 -22.50
C GLY A 191 -4.62 -1.93 -21.72
N ASN A 192 -3.65 -1.11 -22.10
CA ASN A 192 -3.57 0.26 -21.59
C ASN A 192 -4.55 1.11 -22.40
N GLU A 193 -5.59 1.63 -21.75
CA GLU A 193 -6.42 2.67 -22.35
C GLU A 193 -5.64 3.99 -22.32
N LEU A 194 -5.59 4.64 -23.47
CA LEU A 194 -4.80 5.85 -23.65
C LEU A 194 -5.72 7.07 -23.56
N ILE A 195 -5.65 7.77 -22.43
CA ILE A 195 -6.44 8.99 -22.21
C ILE A 195 -5.63 10.21 -22.69
N PRO A 196 -6.23 11.15 -23.44
CA PRO A 196 -5.59 12.40 -23.79
C PRO A 196 -5.10 13.15 -22.55
N ALA A 197 -3.86 13.62 -22.61
CA ALA A 197 -3.21 14.39 -21.57
C ALA A 197 -2.40 15.54 -22.17
N VAL A 198 -2.20 16.60 -21.40
CA VAL A 198 -1.40 17.75 -21.83
C VAL A 198 -0.36 18.07 -20.76
N PHE A 199 0.89 18.26 -21.19
CA PHE A 199 1.94 18.68 -20.26
C PHE A 199 1.80 20.15 -19.90
N LEU A 200 1.67 20.43 -18.61
CA LEU A 200 1.51 21.79 -18.09
C LEU A 200 2.84 22.44 -17.73
N GLY A 201 3.90 21.67 -17.44
CA GLY A 201 5.22 22.23 -17.12
C GLY A 201 5.93 21.53 -15.97
N PHE A 202 7.16 21.99 -15.71
CA PHE A 202 7.99 21.52 -14.61
C PHE A 202 7.83 22.41 -13.38
N VAL A 203 7.77 21.80 -12.20
CA VAL A 203 7.93 22.47 -10.91
C VAL A 203 9.32 22.16 -10.39
N ILE A 204 10.14 23.20 -10.32
CA ILE A 204 11.53 23.13 -9.85
C ILE A 204 11.69 24.16 -8.74
N ASP A 205 12.08 23.70 -7.56
CA ASP A 205 12.30 24.57 -6.41
C ASP A 205 13.78 24.99 -6.34
N ASN A 206 14.09 26.13 -6.95
CA ASN A 206 15.44 26.68 -7.03
C ASN A 206 16.06 27.05 -5.66
N LYS A 207 15.27 27.04 -4.56
CA LYS A 207 15.79 27.30 -3.21
C LYS A 207 16.46 26.08 -2.57
N LYS A 208 16.23 24.88 -3.12
CA LYS A 208 16.82 23.65 -2.58
C LYS A 208 18.27 23.50 -3.04
N LYS A 209 19.09 22.83 -2.21
CA LYS A 209 20.51 22.54 -2.50
C LYS A 209 20.69 21.86 -3.88
N ASN A 210 19.74 21.01 -4.26
CA ASN A 210 19.72 20.25 -5.52
C ASN A 210 18.36 20.34 -6.26
N PRO A 211 18.08 21.43 -6.99
CA PRO A 211 16.77 21.67 -7.60
C PRO A 211 16.45 20.71 -8.74
N TYR A 212 17.44 20.34 -9.56
CA TYR A 212 17.27 19.48 -10.73
C TYR A 212 17.47 17.99 -10.46
N THR A 213 17.37 17.58 -9.19
CA THR A 213 17.37 16.15 -8.89
C THR A 213 16.03 15.53 -9.29
N PRO A 214 15.98 14.27 -9.77
CA PRO A 214 14.72 13.64 -10.17
C PRO A 214 13.63 13.66 -9.08
N SER A 215 14.02 13.65 -7.80
CA SER A 215 13.07 13.75 -6.68
C SER A 215 12.56 15.16 -6.40
N ALA A 216 13.30 16.20 -6.79
CA ALA A 216 12.94 17.60 -6.58
C ALA A 216 12.14 18.19 -7.75
N MET A 217 12.35 17.66 -8.96
CA MET A 217 11.58 18.03 -10.15
C MET A 217 10.25 17.30 -10.19
N LYS A 218 9.14 18.04 -10.34
CA LYS A 218 7.81 17.46 -10.58
C LYS A 218 7.29 17.84 -11.97
N LEU A 219 6.71 16.88 -12.66
CA LEU A 219 6.07 17.03 -13.96
C LEU A 219 4.57 17.21 -13.75
N ARG A 220 3.99 18.29 -14.27
CA ARG A 220 2.56 18.58 -14.17
C ARG A 220 1.84 18.16 -15.44
N PHE A 221 0.76 17.41 -15.30
CA PHE A 221 -0.09 16.96 -16.39
C PHE A 221 -1.55 17.36 -16.14
N ALA A 222 -2.23 17.79 -17.19
CA ALA A 222 -3.68 17.78 -17.26
C ALA A 222 -4.11 16.48 -17.92
N ILE A 223 -5.09 15.78 -17.34
CA ILE A 223 -5.62 14.52 -17.88
C ILE A 223 -7.10 14.73 -18.20
N ALA A 224 -7.55 14.26 -19.37
CA ALA A 224 -8.93 14.37 -19.82
C ALA A 224 -9.88 13.37 -19.12
N SER A 225 -9.66 13.14 -17.82
CA SER A 225 -10.43 12.26 -16.97
C SER A 225 -10.71 12.91 -15.60
N SER A 226 -11.36 12.17 -14.72
CA SER A 226 -11.62 12.52 -13.32
C SER A 226 -10.37 12.89 -12.52
N SER A 227 -9.19 12.36 -12.88
CA SER A 227 -7.94 12.69 -12.23
C SER A 227 -7.59 14.16 -12.40
N LYS A 228 -8.10 14.83 -13.46
CA LYS A 228 -8.00 16.25 -13.81
C LYS A 228 -6.57 16.79 -13.93
N TYR A 229 -5.80 16.69 -12.85
CA TYR A 229 -4.46 17.19 -12.66
C TYR A 229 -3.58 16.18 -11.92
N LEU A 230 -2.39 15.90 -12.45
CA LEU A 230 -1.43 14.98 -11.85
C LEU A 230 -0.04 15.62 -11.81
N ALA A 231 0.65 15.53 -10.66
CA ALA A 231 2.01 16.01 -10.48
C ALA A 231 2.95 14.86 -10.12
N ILE A 232 3.68 14.34 -11.11
CA ILE A 232 4.56 13.16 -10.96
C ILE A 232 6.00 13.61 -10.71
N PRO A 233 6.67 13.19 -9.62
CA PRO A 233 8.09 13.45 -9.44
C PRO A 233 8.92 12.72 -10.51
N ALA A 234 9.97 13.37 -11.03
CA ALA A 234 10.83 12.80 -12.08
C ALA A 234 11.54 11.49 -11.67
N SER A 235 11.57 11.16 -10.36
CA SER A 235 12.08 9.90 -9.83
C SER A 235 11.18 8.69 -10.11
N TYR A 236 9.93 8.88 -10.52
CA TYR A 236 8.98 7.81 -10.84
C TYR A 236 9.18 7.41 -12.29
N SER A 237 10.31 6.73 -12.54
CA SER A 237 10.78 6.46 -13.90
C SER A 237 9.85 5.54 -14.68
N GLU A 238 9.19 4.60 -14.02
CA GLU A 238 8.26 3.67 -14.68
C GLU A 238 7.07 4.43 -15.27
N ASP A 239 6.38 5.24 -14.46
CA ASP A 239 5.24 6.05 -14.90
C ASP A 239 5.63 7.03 -16.02
N ILE A 240 6.76 7.72 -15.88
CA ILE A 240 7.21 8.70 -16.87
C ILE A 240 7.61 8.01 -18.18
N MET A 241 8.30 6.87 -18.11
CA MET A 241 8.64 6.11 -19.30
C MET A 241 7.40 5.50 -19.97
N ALA A 242 6.40 5.09 -19.19
CA ALA A 242 5.13 4.61 -19.71
C ALA A 242 4.40 5.73 -20.49
N ILE A 243 4.37 6.96 -19.97
CA ILE A 243 3.80 8.13 -20.68
C ILE A 243 4.58 8.43 -21.95
N ILE A 244 5.93 8.41 -21.90
CA ILE A 244 6.78 8.63 -23.06
C ILE A 244 6.51 7.57 -24.14
N GLY A 245 6.46 6.30 -23.75
CA GLY A 245 6.19 5.17 -24.64
C GLY A 245 4.80 5.27 -25.28
N ALA A 246 3.77 5.55 -24.47
CA ALA A 246 2.40 5.74 -24.94
C ALA A 246 2.22 6.95 -25.88
N SER A 247 3.09 7.95 -25.73
CA SER A 247 3.01 9.23 -26.46
C SER A 247 4.01 9.35 -27.61
N ASN A 248 4.82 8.31 -27.88
CA ASN A 248 5.92 8.39 -28.85
C ASN A 248 5.43 8.68 -30.28
N ASP A 249 4.32 8.07 -30.67
CA ASP A 249 3.72 8.23 -32.01
C ASP A 249 2.65 9.31 -32.06
N THR A 250 2.50 10.11 -30.99
CA THR A 250 1.47 11.15 -30.93
C THR A 250 1.92 12.39 -31.70
N GLN A 251 1.16 12.75 -32.73
CA GLN A 251 1.38 14.01 -33.46
C GLN A 251 1.07 15.21 -32.56
N GLN A 252 1.87 16.26 -32.71
CA GLN A 252 1.66 17.53 -32.01
C GLN A 252 0.79 18.45 -32.88
N PRO A 253 -0.50 18.62 -32.56
CA PRO A 253 -1.34 19.61 -33.23
C PRO A 253 -0.98 21.04 -32.81
N SER A 254 -1.48 22.03 -33.56
CA SER A 254 -1.47 23.43 -33.10
C SER A 254 -2.30 23.58 -31.82
N LEU A 255 -1.99 24.57 -30.98
CA LEU A 255 -2.70 24.78 -29.70
C LEU A 255 -4.21 24.93 -29.88
N HIS A 256 -4.65 25.63 -30.94
CA HIS A 256 -6.08 25.77 -31.23
C HIS A 256 -6.76 24.42 -31.53
N VAL A 257 -6.11 23.55 -32.30
CA VAL A 257 -6.62 22.21 -32.61
C VAL A 257 -6.60 21.34 -31.35
N LEU A 258 -5.53 21.39 -30.56
CA LEU A 258 -5.42 20.68 -29.28
C LEU A 258 -6.59 21.00 -28.34
N TYR A 259 -6.92 22.29 -28.22
CA TYR A 259 -8.02 22.73 -27.37
C TYR A 259 -9.38 22.24 -27.85
N ASN A 260 -9.60 22.17 -29.15
CA ASN A 260 -10.85 21.66 -29.72
C ASN A 260 -10.93 20.13 -29.57
N GLU A 261 -9.84 19.40 -29.82
CA GLU A 261 -9.77 17.94 -29.60
C GLU A 261 -10.01 17.60 -28.12
N TRP A 262 -9.42 18.37 -27.20
CA TRP A 262 -9.67 18.24 -25.77
C TRP A 262 -11.13 18.48 -25.41
N GLU A 263 -11.73 19.55 -25.93
CA GLU A 263 -13.13 19.88 -25.69
C GLU A 263 -14.07 18.80 -26.24
N ASN A 264 -13.80 18.28 -27.43
CA ASN A 264 -14.58 17.19 -28.03
C ASN A 264 -14.47 15.91 -27.20
N TYR A 265 -13.25 15.50 -26.85
CA TYR A 265 -13.03 14.30 -26.04
C TYR A 265 -13.69 14.42 -24.67
N THR A 266 -13.56 15.57 -24.00
CA THR A 266 -14.20 15.78 -22.70
C THR A 266 -15.71 15.83 -22.82
N LYS A 267 -16.31 16.41 -23.86
CA LYS A 267 -17.77 16.36 -24.05
C LYS A 267 -18.30 14.94 -24.30
N GLU A 268 -17.57 14.14 -25.07
CA GLU A 268 -17.96 12.76 -25.37
C GLU A 268 -17.81 11.82 -24.16
N ASN A 269 -16.78 12.03 -23.32
CA ASN A 269 -16.42 11.12 -22.22
C ASN A 269 -16.75 11.63 -20.80
N ASN A 270 -17.33 12.82 -20.66
CA ASN A 270 -17.78 13.37 -19.38
C ASN A 270 -19.11 12.74 -18.98
N VAL A 271 -19.03 11.50 -18.49
CA VAL A 271 -20.15 10.83 -17.88
C VAL A 271 -20.30 11.34 -16.46
N ASP A 272 -21.44 11.95 -16.13
CA ASP A 272 -21.73 12.46 -14.79
C ASP A 272 -21.70 11.34 -13.73
N ARG A 273 -21.96 10.09 -14.14
CA ARG A 273 -21.93 8.91 -13.26
C ARG A 273 -21.08 7.79 -13.86
N ARG A 274 -20.15 7.24 -13.09
CA ARG A 274 -19.32 6.08 -13.48
C ARG A 274 -19.60 4.88 -12.58
N ILE A 275 -19.34 3.69 -13.11
CA ILE A 275 -19.37 2.46 -12.31
C ILE A 275 -18.13 2.47 -11.41
N ARG A 276 -18.33 2.23 -10.12
CA ARG A 276 -17.29 2.14 -9.09
C ARG A 276 -17.52 0.90 -8.26
N HIS A 277 -16.45 0.42 -7.64
CA HIS A 277 -16.50 -0.67 -6.68
C HIS A 277 -16.19 -0.13 -5.29
N ILE A 278 -17.08 -0.42 -4.34
CA ILE A 278 -16.92 -0.03 -2.93
C ILE A 278 -17.04 -1.28 -2.07
N ILE A 279 -16.06 -1.50 -1.21
CA ILE A 279 -16.14 -2.58 -0.23
C ILE A 279 -16.81 -2.06 1.04
N THR A 280 -17.87 -2.72 1.46
CA THR A 280 -18.70 -2.40 2.63
C THR A 280 -18.75 -3.56 3.62
N GLY A 281 -19.35 -3.33 4.79
CA GLY A 281 -19.45 -4.32 5.87
C GLY A 281 -18.19 -4.33 6.71
N ASN A 282 -17.54 -5.48 6.85
CA ASN A 282 -16.34 -5.62 7.69
C ASN A 282 -15.07 -5.04 7.03
N LEU A 283 -14.90 -3.73 7.16
CA LEU A 283 -13.80 -3.01 6.52
C LEU A 283 -12.43 -3.45 7.01
N LEU A 284 -12.26 -3.81 8.29
CA LEU A 284 -10.97 -4.28 8.81
C LEU A 284 -10.51 -5.57 8.12
N GLN A 285 -11.45 -6.49 7.89
CA GLN A 285 -11.15 -7.78 7.26
C GLN A 285 -10.88 -7.65 5.76
N ALA A 286 -11.46 -6.65 5.11
CA ALA A 286 -11.25 -6.34 3.71
C ALA A 286 -9.96 -5.54 3.46
N PHE A 287 -9.60 -4.63 4.36
CA PHE A 287 -8.43 -3.74 4.18
C PHE A 287 -7.08 -4.49 4.18
N SER A 288 -7.02 -5.71 4.72
CA SER A 288 -5.84 -6.57 4.60
C SER A 288 -5.56 -7.01 3.17
N ASP A 289 -6.64 -7.20 2.39
CA ASP A 289 -6.58 -7.86 1.08
C ASP A 289 -6.76 -6.86 -0.07
N PHE A 290 -7.47 -5.75 0.16
CA PHE A 290 -7.78 -4.74 -0.84
C PHE A 290 -7.17 -3.39 -0.50
N LYS A 291 -6.43 -2.82 -1.45
CA LYS A 291 -5.83 -1.48 -1.35
C LYS A 291 -6.77 -0.46 -2.01
N GLY A 292 -7.36 0.39 -1.20
CA GLY A 292 -8.24 1.45 -1.66
C GLY A 292 -8.46 2.50 -0.60
N LYS A 293 -9.28 3.51 -0.93
CA LYS A 293 -9.46 4.69 -0.11
C LYS A 293 -10.63 4.52 0.84
N LEU A 294 -10.41 4.75 2.12
CA LEU A 294 -11.49 4.74 3.10
C LEU A 294 -12.34 6.02 2.94
N VAL A 295 -13.61 5.86 2.60
CA VAL A 295 -14.53 6.97 2.32
C VAL A 295 -15.83 6.84 3.12
N SER A 296 -16.39 7.99 3.45
CA SER A 296 -17.78 8.13 3.90
C SER A 296 -18.57 8.71 2.74
N TYR A 297 -19.45 7.92 2.13
CA TYR A 297 -20.16 8.29 0.90
C TYR A 297 -21.67 8.36 1.08
N THR A 298 -22.33 9.21 0.30
CA THR A 298 -23.79 9.32 0.28
C THR A 298 -24.41 8.35 -0.74
N THR A 299 -25.58 7.80 -0.40
CA THR A 299 -26.43 7.06 -1.33
C THR A 299 -27.46 7.99 -1.97
N ASN A 300 -28.06 7.56 -3.08
CA ASN A 300 -29.19 8.28 -3.70
C ASN A 300 -30.39 8.50 -2.76
N ASN A 301 -30.50 7.70 -1.70
CA ASN A 301 -31.55 7.82 -0.67
C ASN A 301 -31.18 8.81 0.44
N GLY A 302 -30.03 9.49 0.36
CA GLY A 302 -29.57 10.45 1.36
C GLY A 302 -28.88 9.83 2.57
N GLU A 303 -28.65 8.51 2.60
CA GLU A 303 -27.93 7.86 3.69
C GLU A 303 -26.42 8.02 3.52
N THR A 304 -25.69 8.15 4.62
CA THR A 304 -24.22 8.14 4.62
C THR A 304 -23.71 6.76 5.02
N LYS A 305 -22.98 6.10 4.11
CA LYS A 305 -22.34 4.79 4.32
C LYS A 305 -20.83 4.94 4.36
N LYS A 306 -20.15 3.99 5.00
CA LYS A 306 -18.69 3.90 5.03
C LYS A 306 -18.24 2.72 4.21
N GLY A 307 -17.15 2.88 3.46
CA GLY A 307 -16.60 1.82 2.65
C GLY A 307 -15.19 2.12 2.15
N ILE A 308 -14.56 1.11 1.58
CA ILE A 308 -13.27 1.26 0.90
C ILE A 308 -13.58 1.43 -0.59
N LEU A 309 -13.42 2.65 -1.11
CA LEU A 309 -13.56 2.97 -2.53
C LEU A 309 -12.32 2.48 -3.28
N MET A 310 -12.55 1.62 -4.27
CA MET A 310 -11.48 1.14 -5.14
C MET A 310 -11.07 2.22 -6.15
N PRO A 311 -9.81 2.15 -6.67
CA PRO A 311 -9.38 2.99 -7.79
C PRO A 311 -10.33 2.93 -8.98
N GLU A 312 -10.35 3.98 -9.81
CA GLU A 312 -11.36 4.14 -10.87
C GLU A 312 -11.36 3.01 -11.89
N ASN A 313 -10.19 2.48 -12.20
CA ASN A 313 -10.01 1.46 -13.23
C ASN A 313 -9.72 0.09 -12.61
N TRP A 314 -10.05 -0.07 -11.32
CA TRP A 314 -9.83 -1.32 -10.61
C TRP A 314 -10.75 -2.42 -11.15
N ASN A 315 -10.16 -3.57 -11.53
CA ASN A 315 -10.89 -4.69 -12.08
C ASN A 315 -11.10 -5.79 -11.02
N PRO A 316 -12.36 -6.13 -10.68
CA PRO A 316 -12.65 -7.25 -9.80
C PRO A 316 -12.17 -8.60 -10.34
N SER A 317 -12.09 -8.78 -11.66
CA SER A 317 -11.90 -10.09 -12.30
C SER A 317 -10.50 -10.69 -12.08
N GLU A 318 -9.48 -9.84 -11.93
CA GLU A 318 -8.09 -10.29 -11.74
C GLU A 318 -7.79 -10.58 -10.26
N GLN A 319 -8.26 -9.73 -9.36
CA GLN A 319 -7.96 -9.82 -7.93
C GLN A 319 -8.98 -10.67 -7.16
N ILE A 320 -10.25 -10.63 -7.57
CA ILE A 320 -11.33 -11.47 -7.05
C ILE A 320 -11.61 -12.54 -8.11
N GLN A 321 -10.70 -13.51 -8.22
CA GLN A 321 -11.04 -14.81 -8.82
C GLN A 321 -12.34 -15.33 -8.20
N ASP A 322 -13.10 -16.19 -8.88
CA ASP A 322 -14.45 -16.64 -8.49
C ASP A 322 -14.50 -17.44 -7.16
N ARG A 323 -14.05 -16.82 -6.08
CA ARG A 323 -13.57 -17.39 -4.84
C ARG A 323 -14.02 -16.48 -3.70
N VAL A 324 -14.64 -17.09 -2.70
CA VAL A 324 -15.12 -16.43 -1.50
C VAL A 324 -14.38 -17.06 -0.33
N VAL A 325 -13.85 -16.23 0.57
CA VAL A 325 -13.24 -16.73 1.80
C VAL A 325 -14.33 -16.88 2.85
N VAL A 326 -14.48 -18.10 3.35
CA VAL A 326 -15.54 -18.52 4.26
C VAL A 326 -14.94 -19.07 5.55
N PRO A 327 -15.44 -18.69 6.74
CA PRO A 327 -15.05 -19.30 8.00
C PRO A 327 -15.29 -20.82 7.99
N ILE A 328 -14.37 -21.60 8.55
CA ILE A 328 -14.45 -23.08 8.48
C ILE A 328 -15.75 -23.63 9.05
N ILE A 329 -16.31 -22.97 10.08
CA ILE A 329 -17.57 -23.38 10.72
C ILE A 329 -18.76 -23.35 9.75
N LYS A 330 -18.86 -22.31 8.92
CA LYS A 330 -19.96 -22.20 7.94
C LYS A 330 -19.77 -23.17 6.78
N ALA A 331 -18.52 -23.50 6.44
CA ALA A 331 -18.19 -24.51 5.45
C ALA A 331 -18.24 -25.96 5.98
N ALA A 332 -18.69 -26.19 7.22
CA ALA A 332 -18.79 -27.53 7.80
C ALA A 332 -19.62 -28.50 6.96
N MET A 333 -20.69 -28.00 6.32
CA MET A 333 -21.53 -28.81 5.43
C MET A 333 -20.73 -29.30 4.20
N LEU A 334 -19.91 -28.45 3.59
CA LEU A 334 -19.07 -28.84 2.45
C LEU A 334 -18.00 -29.85 2.84
N ILE A 335 -17.38 -29.68 4.01
CA ILE A 335 -16.36 -30.61 4.50
C ILE A 335 -16.99 -31.99 4.74
N LYS A 336 -18.19 -32.04 5.33
CA LYS A 336 -18.94 -33.29 5.54
C LYS A 336 -19.36 -33.95 4.22
N SER A 337 -19.75 -33.15 3.23
CA SER A 337 -20.20 -33.62 1.92
C SER A 337 -19.06 -33.92 0.94
N LEU A 338 -17.81 -33.98 1.39
CA LEU A 338 -16.69 -34.32 0.51
C LEU A 338 -16.86 -35.71 -0.10
N VAL A 339 -16.57 -35.83 -1.41
CA VAL A 339 -16.54 -37.11 -2.13
C VAL A 339 -15.23 -37.84 -1.80
N GLN A 340 -15.20 -39.16 -1.95
CA GLN A 340 -13.97 -39.94 -1.75
C GLN A 340 -12.81 -39.36 -2.57
N ASN A 341 -11.64 -39.22 -1.93
CA ASN A 341 -10.41 -38.65 -2.49
C ASN A 341 -10.50 -37.16 -2.89
N ALA A 342 -11.62 -36.48 -2.67
CA ALA A 342 -11.70 -35.03 -2.79
C ALA A 342 -11.04 -34.35 -1.57
N GLY A 343 -10.35 -33.24 -1.83
CA GLY A 343 -9.60 -32.49 -0.83
C GLY A 343 -10.06 -31.05 -0.73
N ILE A 344 -10.14 -30.51 0.49
CA ILE A 344 -10.31 -29.08 0.75
C ILE A 344 -9.13 -28.58 1.57
N THR A 345 -8.53 -27.46 1.16
CA THR A 345 -7.41 -26.82 1.86
C THR A 345 -7.82 -25.47 2.45
N THR A 346 -7.45 -25.25 3.71
CA THR A 346 -7.62 -23.99 4.45
C THR A 346 -6.48 -23.01 4.21
N ASN A 347 -6.73 -21.74 4.51
CA ASN A 347 -5.73 -20.67 4.47
C ASN A 347 -4.49 -20.96 5.33
N ASN A 348 -4.67 -21.67 6.46
CA ASN A 348 -3.58 -22.05 7.38
C ASN A 348 -2.84 -23.32 6.92
N GLY A 349 -3.13 -23.84 5.72
CA GLY A 349 -2.44 -25.01 5.14
C GLY A 349 -2.93 -26.37 5.65
N ILE A 350 -4.05 -26.42 6.38
CA ILE A 350 -4.71 -27.67 6.77
C ILE A 350 -5.49 -28.18 5.56
N SER A 351 -5.24 -29.42 5.15
CA SER A 351 -5.99 -30.07 4.07
C SER A 351 -6.79 -31.26 4.60
N PHE A 352 -8.06 -31.33 4.25
CA PHE A 352 -8.98 -32.42 4.59
C PHE A 352 -9.26 -33.27 3.36
N PHE A 353 -9.02 -34.58 3.43
CA PHE A 353 -9.37 -35.54 2.38
C PHE A 353 -10.30 -36.62 2.93
N LYS A 354 -11.38 -36.95 2.22
CA LYS A 354 -12.26 -38.06 2.65
C LYS A 354 -11.70 -39.41 2.16
N THR A 355 -11.57 -40.37 3.07
CA THR A 355 -11.06 -41.72 2.80
C THR A 355 -11.90 -42.75 3.55
N GLY A 356 -12.89 -43.34 2.88
CA GLY A 356 -13.87 -44.24 3.53
C GLY A 356 -14.65 -43.51 4.64
N ASP A 357 -14.69 -44.11 5.82
CA ASP A 357 -15.36 -43.56 7.03
C ASP A 357 -14.48 -42.58 7.83
N TYR A 358 -13.31 -42.23 7.28
CA TYR A 358 -12.32 -41.37 7.92
C TYR A 358 -12.00 -40.13 7.06
N PHE A 359 -11.61 -39.06 7.74
CA PHE A 359 -11.01 -37.87 7.14
C PHE A 359 -9.51 -37.88 7.40
N LYS A 360 -8.73 -37.84 6.33
CA LYS A 360 -7.29 -37.65 6.38
C LYS A 360 -7.00 -36.15 6.47
N ILE A 361 -6.44 -35.74 7.61
CA ILE A 361 -6.01 -34.37 7.86
C ILE A 361 -4.52 -34.28 7.57
N ILE A 362 -4.12 -33.29 6.78
CA ILE A 362 -2.74 -33.06 6.38
C ILE A 362 -2.35 -31.63 6.75
N VAL A 363 -1.25 -31.50 7.49
CA VAL A 363 -0.69 -30.21 7.94
C VAL A 363 0.81 -30.19 7.60
N ALA A 364 1.41 -29.02 7.45
CA ALA A 364 2.85 -28.90 7.28
C ALA A 364 3.61 -29.44 8.51
N ALA A 365 4.70 -30.18 8.30
CA ALA A 365 5.53 -30.69 9.40
C ALA A 365 6.38 -29.60 10.08
N SER A 366 6.42 -28.39 9.51
CA SER A 366 7.08 -27.24 10.09
C SER A 366 6.35 -26.76 11.35
N ARG A 367 7.08 -26.65 12.46
CA ARG A 367 6.57 -26.14 13.74
C ARG A 367 6.02 -24.72 13.63
N ALA A 368 6.59 -23.89 12.77
CA ALA A 368 6.15 -22.50 12.57
C ALA A 368 4.84 -22.38 11.76
N LYS A 369 4.49 -23.40 10.95
CA LYS A 369 3.30 -23.35 10.09
C LYS A 369 2.18 -24.31 10.53
N GLY A 370 2.53 -25.42 11.17
CA GLY A 370 1.60 -26.47 11.57
C GLY A 370 1.66 -26.87 13.03
N GLY A 371 2.64 -26.35 13.79
CA GLY A 371 2.90 -26.73 15.18
C GLY A 371 1.70 -26.54 16.09
N ASP A 372 0.96 -25.46 15.88
CA ASP A 372 -0.19 -25.12 16.71
C ASP A 372 -1.34 -26.12 16.55
N ILE A 373 -1.38 -26.91 15.47
CA ILE A 373 -2.46 -27.86 15.19
C ILE A 373 -2.08 -29.27 15.64
N TYR A 374 -0.88 -29.76 15.30
CA TYR A 374 -0.46 -31.13 15.67
C TYR A 374 0.05 -31.25 17.11
N LEU A 375 0.24 -30.14 17.84
CA LEU A 375 0.56 -30.13 19.28
C LEU A 375 -0.65 -29.80 20.15
N ASP A 376 -1.80 -29.48 19.56
CA ASP A 376 -3.02 -29.13 20.30
C ASP A 376 -3.61 -30.39 20.97
N LYS A 377 -3.67 -30.37 22.30
CA LYS A 377 -4.14 -31.49 23.11
C LYS A 377 -5.60 -31.86 22.82
N GLU A 378 -6.43 -30.88 22.48
CA GLU A 378 -7.86 -31.11 22.19
C GLU A 378 -8.04 -31.72 20.80
N ILE A 379 -7.21 -31.31 19.84
CA ILE A 379 -7.21 -31.89 18.48
C ILE A 379 -6.66 -33.31 18.50
N LEU A 380 -5.58 -33.56 19.23
CA LEU A 380 -4.97 -34.88 19.35
C LEU A 380 -5.97 -35.91 19.89
N GLN A 381 -6.79 -35.57 20.88
CA GLN A 381 -7.81 -36.48 21.43
C GLN A 381 -8.89 -36.91 20.43
N LEU A 382 -9.10 -36.15 19.36
CA LEU A 382 -10.12 -36.44 18.35
C LEU A 382 -9.60 -37.35 17.23
N VAL A 383 -8.28 -37.40 17.06
CA VAL A 383 -7.55 -38.10 15.99
C VAL A 383 -7.20 -39.53 16.40
N GLU A 384 -7.22 -40.46 15.43
CA GLU A 384 -6.86 -41.86 15.66
C GLU A 384 -5.43 -41.99 16.22
N LYS A 385 -5.27 -42.84 17.24
CA LYS A 385 -4.01 -43.05 17.99
C LYS A 385 -3.47 -41.81 18.70
N ASN A 386 -4.27 -40.74 18.82
CA ASN A 386 -3.89 -39.46 19.43
C ASN A 386 -2.58 -38.88 18.87
N ASN A 387 -2.29 -39.10 17.59
CA ASN A 387 -1.01 -38.72 17.01
C ASN A 387 -1.11 -38.32 15.54
N PHE A 388 -0.23 -37.41 15.13
CA PHE A 388 0.00 -37.11 13.72
C PHE A 388 1.26 -37.86 13.26
N GLU A 389 1.11 -38.71 12.26
CA GLU A 389 2.20 -39.45 11.65
C GLU A 389 2.96 -38.54 10.67
N LYS A 390 4.28 -38.45 10.85
CA LYS A 390 5.13 -37.66 9.95
C LYS A 390 5.39 -38.43 8.65
N LEU A 391 4.89 -37.88 7.54
CA LEU A 391 5.15 -38.35 6.19
C LEU A 391 5.93 -37.28 5.42
N SER A 392 7.26 -37.44 5.40
CA SER A 392 8.20 -36.49 4.78
C SER A 392 8.06 -35.06 5.35
N ASP A 393 7.63 -34.10 4.53
CA ASP A 393 7.41 -32.69 4.90
C ASP A 393 6.00 -32.41 5.46
N LYS A 394 5.19 -33.46 5.68
CA LYS A 394 3.79 -33.32 6.13
C LYS A 394 3.52 -34.15 7.37
N MET A 395 2.63 -33.65 8.22
CA MET A 395 2.04 -34.35 9.35
C MET A 395 0.64 -34.81 8.94
N VAL A 396 0.34 -36.08 9.14
CA VAL A 396 -0.87 -36.72 8.65
C VAL A 396 -1.58 -37.45 9.77
N ALA A 397 -2.89 -37.24 9.87
CA ALA A 397 -3.74 -37.81 10.89
C ALA A 397 -5.03 -38.37 10.26
N LEU A 398 -5.54 -39.46 10.83
CA LEU A 398 -6.85 -40.02 10.47
C LEU A 398 -7.88 -39.60 11.52
N LEU A 399 -8.99 -39.04 11.08
CA LEU A 399 -10.08 -38.56 11.94
C LEU A 399 -11.35 -39.35 11.62
N PRO A 400 -12.02 -39.98 12.60
CA PRO A 400 -13.34 -40.58 12.39
C PRO A 400 -14.38 -39.53 11.97
N GLU A 401 -15.27 -39.87 11.02
CA GLU A 401 -16.31 -38.95 10.51
C GLU A 401 -17.20 -38.35 11.63
N LYS A 402 -17.44 -39.09 12.73
CA LYS A 402 -18.20 -38.60 13.89
C LYS A 402 -17.58 -37.39 14.58
N ASN A 403 -16.26 -37.25 14.52
CA ASN A 403 -15.51 -36.21 15.23
C ASN A 403 -15.27 -34.94 14.40
N ILE A 404 -15.65 -34.93 13.11
CA ILE A 404 -15.39 -33.81 12.21
C ILE A 404 -16.06 -32.51 12.67
N SER A 405 -17.27 -32.57 13.22
CA SER A 405 -17.99 -31.39 13.69
C SER A 405 -17.26 -30.70 14.85
N LYS A 406 -16.82 -31.48 15.84
CA LYS A 406 -16.08 -30.98 17.00
C LYS A 406 -14.72 -30.41 16.61
N LEU A 407 -14.04 -31.07 15.67
CA LEU A 407 -12.76 -30.57 15.15
C LEU A 407 -12.93 -29.21 14.46
N ILE A 408 -13.96 -29.06 13.62
CA ILE A 408 -14.23 -27.79 12.93
C ILE A 408 -14.50 -26.65 13.91
N GLU A 409 -15.25 -26.91 14.99
CA GLU A 409 -15.49 -25.95 16.06
C GLU A 409 -14.18 -25.52 16.74
N LEU A 410 -13.33 -26.46 17.13
CA LEU A 410 -12.03 -26.18 17.76
C LEU A 410 -11.09 -25.40 16.82
N LEU A 411 -11.03 -25.78 15.54
CA LEU A 411 -10.24 -25.06 14.54
C LEU A 411 -10.75 -23.63 14.32
N GLN A 412 -12.06 -23.40 14.45
CA GLN A 412 -12.61 -22.05 14.35
C GLN A 412 -12.30 -21.20 15.57
N VAL A 413 -12.41 -21.76 16.78
CA VAL A 413 -12.20 -21.07 18.07
C VAL A 413 -10.72 -20.76 18.29
N ASN A 414 -9.86 -21.78 18.20
CA ASN A 414 -8.46 -21.68 18.61
C ASN A 414 -7.57 -21.16 17.47
N HIS A 415 -7.89 -21.51 16.22
CA HIS A 415 -6.99 -21.29 15.08
C HIS A 415 -7.55 -20.32 14.01
N SER A 416 -8.79 -19.84 14.19
CA SER A 416 -9.48 -18.90 13.27
C SER A 416 -9.36 -19.27 11.79
N CYS A 417 -9.45 -20.57 11.46
CA CYS A 417 -9.27 -21.05 10.10
C CYS A 417 -10.38 -20.57 9.15
N SER A 418 -10.01 -20.32 7.89
CA SER A 418 -10.92 -20.00 6.80
C SER A 418 -10.62 -20.80 5.55
N LEU A 419 -11.62 -20.92 4.68
CA LEU A 419 -11.65 -21.73 3.48
C LEU A 419 -11.95 -20.85 2.28
N THR A 420 -11.18 -21.02 1.21
CA THR A 420 -11.43 -20.32 -0.06
C THR A 420 -12.20 -21.27 -0.97
N ILE A 421 -13.47 -20.97 -1.21
CA ILE A 421 -14.39 -21.80 -2.00
C ILE A 421 -14.90 -21.05 -3.22
N SER A 422 -15.39 -21.74 -4.26
CA SER A 422 -15.95 -21.06 -5.43
C SER A 422 -17.30 -20.41 -5.14
N THR A 423 -17.74 -19.44 -5.96
CA THR A 423 -19.07 -18.82 -5.80
C THR A 423 -20.21 -19.82 -5.94
N SER A 424 -20.06 -20.82 -6.81
CA SER A 424 -21.02 -21.92 -6.95
C SER A 424 -21.17 -22.75 -5.67
N GLN A 425 -20.06 -23.07 -5.00
CA GLN A 425 -20.05 -23.76 -3.71
C GLN A 425 -20.58 -22.88 -2.58
N PHE A 426 -20.28 -21.57 -2.63
CA PHE A 426 -20.79 -20.60 -1.67
C PHE A 426 -22.32 -20.51 -1.69
N ASN A 427 -22.93 -20.48 -2.89
CA ASN A 427 -24.39 -20.44 -3.02
C ASN A 427 -25.10 -21.64 -2.37
N GLN A 428 -24.42 -22.79 -2.26
CA GLN A 428 -24.97 -23.97 -1.58
C GLN A 428 -24.99 -23.83 -0.05
N ILE A 429 -24.21 -22.91 0.51
CA ILE A 429 -24.03 -22.74 1.96
C ILE A 429 -24.69 -21.45 2.48
N LYS A 430 -25.02 -20.50 1.59
CA LYS A 430 -25.47 -19.15 1.95
C LYS A 430 -26.65 -19.10 2.92
N ASP A 431 -27.50 -20.14 2.94
CA ASP A 431 -28.67 -20.24 3.82
C ASP A 431 -28.38 -20.83 5.21
N ALA A 432 -27.16 -21.33 5.47
CA ALA A 432 -26.77 -21.86 6.76
C ALA A 432 -26.48 -20.72 7.76
N LYS A 433 -27.55 -20.15 8.34
CA LYS A 433 -27.48 -19.16 9.43
C LYS A 433 -27.03 -19.82 10.73
N GLN A 434 -25.74 -20.14 10.86
CA GLN A 434 -25.14 -20.46 12.16
C GLN A 434 -24.54 -19.19 12.76
N HIS A 435 -25.14 -18.71 13.85
CA HIS A 435 -24.63 -17.61 14.66
C HIS A 435 -23.54 -18.14 15.61
N PHE A 436 -22.39 -17.45 15.66
CA PHE A 436 -21.28 -17.85 16.51
C PHE A 436 -20.96 -16.73 17.52
N THR A 437 -21.22 -17.01 18.80
CA THR A 437 -20.95 -16.10 19.91
C THR A 437 -19.76 -16.58 20.73
N ASN A 438 -18.62 -15.90 20.59
CA ASN A 438 -17.41 -16.17 21.40
C ASN A 438 -17.32 -15.31 22.67
N ARG A 439 -18.40 -14.59 23.04
CA ARG A 439 -18.41 -13.74 24.24
C ARG A 439 -18.59 -14.60 25.49
N LYS A 440 -17.55 -14.67 26.32
CA LYS A 440 -17.77 -14.93 27.75
C LYS A 440 -18.60 -13.76 28.29
N PRO A 441 -19.72 -13.99 28.98
CA PRO A 441 -20.48 -12.91 29.59
C PRO A 441 -19.55 -12.14 30.51
N ILE A 442 -19.52 -10.81 30.34
CA ILE A 442 -18.82 -9.93 31.28
C ILE A 442 -19.69 -9.94 32.53
N LEU A 443 -19.36 -10.82 33.48
CA LEU A 443 -19.95 -10.76 34.80
C LEU A 443 -19.42 -9.50 35.45
N LEU A 444 -20.30 -8.53 35.69
CA LEU A 444 -19.99 -7.42 36.57
C LEU A 444 -19.52 -8.03 37.90
N PRO A 445 -18.42 -7.54 38.49
CA PRO A 445 -18.04 -7.99 39.82
C PRO A 445 -19.24 -7.80 40.74
N ASP A 446 -19.55 -8.82 41.56
CA ASP A 446 -20.65 -8.75 42.53
C ASP A 446 -20.52 -7.42 43.27
N THR A 447 -21.58 -6.62 43.22
CA THR A 447 -21.69 -5.42 44.04
C THR A 447 -21.50 -5.89 45.47
N LYS A 448 -20.32 -5.66 46.04
CA LYS A 448 -20.14 -5.81 47.48
C LYS A 448 -21.20 -4.92 48.08
N ASP A 449 -22.17 -5.53 48.76
CA ASP A 449 -23.15 -4.80 49.55
C ASP A 449 -22.35 -3.82 50.40
N GLU A 450 -22.44 -2.53 50.05
CA GLU A 450 -22.04 -1.46 50.95
C GLU A 450 -22.94 -1.64 52.17
N LYS A 451 -22.42 -2.34 53.19
CA LYS A 451 -23.06 -2.37 54.50
C LYS A 451 -23.26 -0.92 54.89
N ASN A 452 -24.53 -0.50 54.92
CA ASN A 452 -24.97 0.82 55.33
C ASN A 452 -24.29 1.19 56.65
N ASN A 453 -23.19 1.94 56.59
CA ASN A 453 -22.46 2.49 57.73
C ASN A 453 -23.22 3.68 58.37
N ASN A 454 -24.55 3.74 58.23
CA ASN A 454 -25.37 4.78 58.85
C ASN A 454 -25.28 4.76 60.38
N VAL A 455 -25.17 3.57 60.99
CA VAL A 455 -25.05 3.45 62.44
C VAL A 455 -23.72 4.03 62.93
N LEU A 456 -22.62 3.74 62.23
CA LEU A 456 -21.29 4.24 62.58
C LEU A 456 -21.18 5.76 62.42
N TYR A 457 -21.84 6.31 61.40
CA TYR A 457 -21.90 7.76 61.18
C TYR A 457 -22.70 8.48 62.28
N LEU A 458 -23.85 7.91 62.68
CA LEU A 458 -24.68 8.45 63.75
C LEU A 458 -23.98 8.40 65.12
N GLU A 459 -23.20 7.35 65.39
CA GLU A 459 -22.38 7.25 66.62
C GLU A 459 -21.30 8.33 66.67
N LEU A 460 -20.57 8.53 65.56
CA LEU A 460 -19.54 9.57 65.46
C LEU A 460 -20.12 10.99 65.59
N GLU A 461 -21.30 11.22 65.03
CA GLU A 461 -21.99 12.51 65.11
C GLU A 461 -22.48 12.78 66.54
N ALA A 462 -22.99 11.77 67.23
CA ALA A 462 -23.38 11.89 68.64
C ALA A 462 -22.19 12.15 69.56
N GLU A 463 -21.05 11.49 69.30
CA GLU A 463 -19.82 11.68 70.08
C GLU A 463 -19.24 13.09 69.87
N ALA A 464 -19.25 13.60 68.64
CA ALA A 464 -18.84 14.97 68.33
C ALA A 464 -19.73 16.02 69.03
N LEU A 465 -21.05 15.82 69.03
CA LEU A 465 -22.00 16.73 69.67
C LEU A 465 -21.82 16.76 71.20
N ASN A 466 -21.52 15.62 71.80
CA ASN A 466 -21.25 15.53 73.24
C ASN A 466 -19.96 16.29 73.61
N LEU A 467 -18.94 16.20 72.78
CA LEU A 467 -17.66 16.90 72.95
C LEU A 467 -17.80 18.41 72.78
N GLU A 468 -18.66 18.86 71.85
CA GLU A 468 -19.01 20.28 71.68
C GLU A 468 -19.77 20.83 72.90
N LEU A 469 -20.70 20.06 73.47
CA LEU A 469 -21.42 20.43 74.69
C LEU A 469 -20.49 20.50 75.91
N GLU A 470 -19.54 19.58 76.05
CA GLU A 470 -18.51 19.65 77.11
C GLU A 470 -17.62 20.89 76.97
N LEU A 471 -17.24 21.26 75.74
CA LEU A 471 -16.45 22.46 75.47
C LEU A 471 -17.21 23.77 75.71
N LEU A 472 -18.54 23.77 75.57
CA LEU A 472 -19.39 24.93 75.88
C LEU A 472 -19.74 25.04 77.37
N ALA A 473 -19.63 23.94 78.12
CA ALA A 473 -19.87 23.89 79.56
C ALA A 473 -18.60 24.14 80.42
N ALA A 474 -17.42 24.13 79.79
CA ALA A 474 -16.13 24.56 80.35
C ALA A 474 -15.87 26.05 80.09
#